data_AF-A0A4Y7SG25-F1
#
_entry.id   AF-A0A4Y7SG25-F1
#
_cell.length_a   1.000
_cell.length_b   1.000
_cell.length_c   1.000
_cell.angle_alpha   90.00
_cell.angle_beta   90.00
_cell.angle_gamma   90.00
#
_symmetry.space_group_name_H-M   'P 1'
#
loop_
_entity.id
_entity.type
_entity.pdbx_description
1 polymer ?
#
loop_
_entity_poly.entity_id
_entity_poly.type
_entity_poly.pdbx_seq_one_letter_code
_entity_poly.pdbx_strand_id
1 'polypeptide(L)'
;MGGHSTVCSPPILSRSSGMLNRRVVVANSLDPVVAELLFSSLVSLPWCGFMIYSIHKRYENRYISKFRDEMIGLGFLWLFWMVGTGIATSTWVNIAWCQHINACRVLSALLAFAWLGWIALTALLAICLLFTIANHAFLEPLHGRWDPRQTVYA
;
A
#
# COMPACT_ATOMS: atom_id res chain seq x y z
N MET A 1 -25.75 -39.49 -9.96
CA MET A 1 -25.25 -38.17 -10.39
C MET A 1 -24.25 -37.72 -9.34
N GLY A 2 -22.97 -37.99 -9.61
CA GLY A 2 -21.89 -37.98 -8.63
C GLY A 2 -21.32 -36.58 -8.40
N GLY A 3 -21.19 -36.23 -7.13
CA GLY A 3 -20.45 -35.06 -6.68
C GLY A 3 -18.96 -35.25 -6.94
N HIS A 4 -18.42 -34.43 -7.84
CA HIS A 4 -16.98 -34.23 -7.94
C HIS A 4 -16.53 -33.29 -6.82
N SER A 5 -16.16 -33.87 -5.69
CA SER A 5 -15.36 -33.20 -4.66
C SER A 5 -13.94 -33.02 -5.18
N THR A 6 -13.64 -31.89 -5.84
CA THR A 6 -12.27 -31.45 -6.09
C THR A 6 -11.64 -30.95 -4.79
N VAL A 7 -11.14 -31.93 -4.04
CA VAL A 7 -9.86 -31.92 -3.31
C VAL A 7 -9.18 -30.55 -3.21
N CYS A 8 -9.33 -29.90 -2.05
CA CYS A 8 -8.24 -29.11 -1.48
C CYS A 8 -7.11 -30.10 -1.17
N SER A 9 -6.05 -30.15 -1.99
CA SER A 9 -4.87 -30.97 -1.68
C SER A 9 -4.11 -30.35 -0.52
N PRO A 10 -3.94 -31.03 0.63
CA PRO A 10 -2.90 -30.66 1.58
C PRO A 10 -1.53 -31.05 1.00
N PRO A 11 -0.47 -30.24 1.18
CA PRO A 11 0.87 -30.68 0.83
C PRO A 11 1.29 -31.86 1.73
N ILE A 12 1.67 -32.95 1.07
CA ILE A 12 2.20 -34.18 1.65
C ILE A 12 3.43 -33.85 2.52
N LEU A 13 3.36 -34.30 3.78
CA LEU A 13 4.48 -34.43 4.70
C LEU A 13 5.61 -35.26 4.08
N SER A 14 6.75 -34.62 3.76
CA SER A 14 8.04 -35.30 3.70
C SER A 14 8.71 -35.20 5.06
N ARG A 15 8.83 -36.36 5.70
CA ARG A 15 9.45 -36.62 7.00
C ARG A 15 10.95 -36.88 6.78
N SER A 16 11.83 -35.95 7.18
CA SER A 16 13.18 -36.20 7.74
C SER A 16 14.16 -35.03 7.47
N SER A 17 14.41 -34.19 8.48
CA SER A 17 15.66 -33.40 8.74
C SER A 17 15.40 -32.39 9.85
N GLY A 18 15.24 -32.88 11.08
CA GLY A 18 14.92 -32.08 12.26
C GLY A 18 16.15 -31.38 12.83
N MET A 19 16.27 -30.08 12.58
CA MET A 19 16.74 -29.07 13.56
C MET A 19 16.85 -27.66 12.94
N LEU A 20 17.03 -27.54 11.62
CA LEU A 20 17.04 -26.24 10.93
C LEU A 20 15.63 -25.67 10.66
N ASN A 21 14.58 -26.48 10.82
CA ASN A 21 13.21 -26.11 10.47
C ASN A 21 12.45 -25.41 11.61
N ARG A 22 12.99 -25.30 12.83
CA ARG A 22 12.23 -24.72 13.95
C ARG A 22 12.22 -23.19 13.97
N ARG A 23 13.19 -22.51 13.33
CA ARG A 23 13.15 -21.05 13.14
C ARG A 23 12.27 -20.62 11.96
N VAL A 24 12.05 -21.48 10.97
CA VAL A 24 11.18 -21.19 9.81
C VAL A 24 9.71 -21.53 10.10
N VAL A 25 9.44 -22.53 10.94
CA VAL A 25 8.07 -22.97 11.26
C VAL A 25 7.26 -21.93 12.05
N VAL A 26 7.90 -21.02 12.82
CA VAL A 26 7.17 -19.92 13.49
C VAL A 26 6.85 -18.77 12.52
N ALA A 27 7.56 -18.68 11.39
CA ALA A 27 7.34 -17.64 10.37
C ALA A 27 6.34 -18.05 9.27
N ASN A 28 5.83 -19.30 9.27
CA ASN A 28 5.07 -19.89 8.16
C ASN A 28 3.55 -20.06 8.41
N SER A 29 3.01 -19.47 9.48
CA SER A 29 1.55 -19.50 9.77
C SER A 29 0.82 -18.24 9.30
N LEU A 30 1.52 -17.33 8.62
CA LEU A 30 0.97 -16.20 7.91
C LEU A 30 1.40 -16.33 6.46
N ASP A 31 0.45 -16.39 5.53
CA ASP A 31 0.77 -16.36 4.11
C ASP A 31 1.69 -15.16 3.85
N PRO A 32 2.80 -15.33 3.12
CA PRO A 32 3.78 -14.27 2.90
C PRO A 32 3.13 -13.01 2.31
N VAL A 33 2.07 -13.19 1.51
CA VAL A 33 1.23 -12.13 0.96
C VAL A 33 0.59 -11.25 2.04
N VAL A 34 0.09 -11.86 3.13
CA VAL A 34 -0.54 -11.12 4.23
C VAL A 34 0.52 -10.33 5.00
N ALA A 35 1.72 -10.90 5.17
CA ALA A 35 2.85 -10.20 5.79
C ALA A 35 3.27 -8.97 4.96
N GLU A 36 3.33 -9.09 3.63
CA GLU A 36 3.62 -7.98 2.69
C GLU A 36 2.57 -6.85 2.76
N LEU A 37 1.28 -7.20 2.82
CA LEU A 37 0.19 -6.22 2.96
C LEU A 37 0.18 -5.54 4.34
N LEU A 38 0.50 -6.28 5.40
CA LEU A 38 0.66 -5.72 6.75
C LEU A 38 1.84 -4.76 6.80
N PHE A 39 2.96 -5.12 6.19
CA PHE A 39 4.13 -4.24 6.12
C PHE A 39 3.82 -2.97 5.31
N SER A 40 3.16 -3.09 4.17
CA SER A 40 2.66 -1.94 3.39
C SER A 40 1.80 -1.00 4.24
N SER A 41 0.89 -1.58 5.02
CA SER A 41 0.00 -0.83 5.90
C SER A 41 0.77 -0.14 7.04
N LEU A 42 1.72 -0.84 7.65
CA LEU A 42 2.59 -0.34 8.70
C LEU A 42 3.55 0.76 8.22
N VAL A 43 3.92 0.80 6.94
CA VAL A 43 4.69 1.91 6.36
C VAL A 43 3.77 3.09 6.04
N SER A 44 2.54 2.81 5.58
CA SER A 44 1.57 3.86 5.26
C SER A 44 1.07 4.63 6.49
N LEU A 45 0.95 3.97 7.65
CA LEU A 45 0.49 4.62 8.89
C LEU A 45 1.44 5.73 9.41
N PRO A 46 2.76 5.49 9.56
CA PRO A 46 3.74 6.54 9.85
C PRO A 46 3.77 7.63 8.80
N TRP A 47 3.59 7.29 7.51
CA TRP A 47 3.52 8.30 6.45
C TRP A 47 2.31 9.21 6.60
N CYS A 48 1.12 8.64 6.84
CA CYS A 48 -0.09 9.41 7.13
C CYS A 48 0.09 10.27 8.40
N GLY A 49 0.69 9.70 9.45
CA GLY A 49 1.00 10.43 10.68
C GLY A 49 1.97 11.59 10.45
N PHE A 50 3.01 11.38 9.63
CA PHE A 50 3.95 12.41 9.20
C PHE A 50 3.25 13.53 8.42
N MET A 51 2.33 13.21 7.52
CA MET A 51 1.53 14.19 6.79
C MET A 51 0.58 14.98 7.70
N ILE A 52 -0.11 14.31 8.61
CA ILE A 52 -0.98 14.99 9.59
C ILE A 52 -0.13 15.92 10.48
N TYR A 53 1.03 15.45 10.92
CA TYR A 53 1.97 16.22 11.71
C TYR A 53 2.52 17.43 10.96
N SER A 54 2.87 17.29 9.68
CA SER A 54 3.38 18.39 8.85
C SER A 54 2.33 19.48 8.66
N ILE A 55 1.05 19.10 8.48
CA ILE A 55 -0.09 20.03 8.39
C ILE A 55 -0.33 20.71 9.74
N HIS A 56 -0.44 19.94 10.84
CA HIS A 56 -0.77 20.49 12.16
C HIS A 56 0.29 21.44 12.70
N LYS A 57 1.56 21.12 12.50
CA LYS A 57 2.64 21.90 13.09
C LYS A 57 2.98 23.16 12.28
N ARG A 58 2.32 23.38 11.12
CA ARG A 58 2.60 24.48 10.15
C ARG A 58 4.07 24.86 10.15
N TYR A 59 4.95 23.85 10.03
CA TYR A 59 6.37 24.07 10.21
C TYR A 59 6.89 24.91 9.05
N GLU A 60 7.11 26.20 9.28
CA GLU A 60 7.66 27.18 8.32
C GLU A 60 9.14 26.92 7.99
N ASN A 61 9.61 25.68 8.19
CA ASN A 61 10.96 25.30 7.79
C ASN A 61 10.98 25.11 6.26
N ARG A 62 11.68 26.03 5.58
CA ARG A 62 11.89 26.15 4.13
C ARG A 62 12.34 24.86 3.41
N TYR A 63 12.76 23.83 4.16
CA TYR A 63 13.37 22.62 3.62
C TYR A 63 12.52 21.34 3.72
N ILE A 64 11.58 21.23 4.66
CA ILE A 64 10.89 19.95 4.95
C ILE A 64 9.46 19.91 4.37
N SER A 65 8.88 21.03 3.95
CA SER A 65 7.49 21.10 3.45
C SER A 65 7.40 21.44 1.97
N LYS A 66 8.31 20.91 1.13
CA LYS A 66 8.25 21.12 -0.32
C LYS A 66 7.34 20.08 -0.98
N PHE A 67 6.62 20.52 -2.00
CA PHE A 67 5.77 19.65 -2.82
C PHE A 67 6.50 18.39 -3.33
N ARG A 68 7.78 18.55 -3.67
CA ARG A 68 8.64 17.44 -4.11
C ARG A 68 8.70 16.28 -3.12
N ASP A 69 8.78 16.57 -1.82
CA ASP A 69 8.96 15.51 -0.81
C ASP A 69 7.66 14.71 -0.62
N GLU A 70 6.52 15.40 -0.66
CA GLU A 70 5.20 14.78 -0.68
C GLU A 70 5.00 13.90 -1.92
N MET A 71 5.42 14.38 -3.10
CA MET A 71 5.34 13.62 -4.34
C MET A 71 6.25 12.38 -4.33
N ILE A 72 7.46 12.51 -3.78
CA ILE A 72 8.40 11.38 -3.62
C ILE A 72 7.79 10.32 -2.70
N GLY A 73 7.27 10.72 -1.54
CA GLY A 73 6.67 9.77 -0.61
C GLY A 73 5.38 9.13 -1.13
N LEU A 74 4.49 9.90 -1.78
CA LEU A 74 3.33 9.35 -2.48
C LEU A 74 3.75 8.35 -3.58
N GLY A 75 4.81 8.65 -4.33
CA GLY A 75 5.35 7.75 -5.34
C GLY A 75 5.93 6.46 -4.76
N PHE A 76 6.65 6.54 -3.64
CA PHE A 76 7.14 5.36 -2.93
C PHE A 76 6.00 4.49 -2.39
N LEU A 77 5.00 5.09 -1.72
CA LEU A 77 3.81 4.37 -1.27
C LEU A 77 3.08 3.73 -2.45
N TRP A 78 2.94 4.45 -3.56
CA TRP A 78 2.28 3.97 -4.76
C TRP A 78 2.94 2.70 -5.33
N LEU A 79 4.27 2.68 -5.45
CA LEU A 79 5.02 1.52 -5.90
C LEU A 79 4.88 0.34 -4.92
N PHE A 80 4.96 0.64 -3.63
CA PHE A 80 4.87 -0.38 -2.58
C PHE A 80 3.50 -1.08 -2.60
N TRP A 81 2.43 -0.30 -2.74
CA TRP A 81 1.08 -0.83 -2.88
C TRP A 81 0.88 -1.62 -4.18
N MET A 82 1.48 -1.20 -5.31
CA MET A 82 1.43 -1.97 -6.56
C MET A 82 2.04 -3.36 -6.45
N VAL A 83 3.21 -3.45 -5.82
CA VAL A 83 3.91 -4.74 -5.67
C VAL A 83 3.10 -5.65 -4.75
N GLY A 84 2.59 -5.13 -3.63
CA GLY A 84 1.75 -5.89 -2.70
C GLY A 84 0.46 -6.43 -3.34
N THR A 85 -0.28 -5.58 -4.08
CA THR A 85 -1.51 -6.01 -4.78
C THR A 85 -1.23 -6.97 -5.93
N GLY A 86 -0.13 -6.77 -6.67
CA GLY A 86 0.27 -7.62 -7.79
C GLY A 86 0.60 -9.04 -7.34
N ILE A 87 1.42 -9.20 -6.29
CA ILE A 87 1.77 -10.51 -5.74
C ILE A 87 0.52 -11.19 -5.18
N ALA A 88 -0.33 -10.47 -4.45
CA ALA A 88 -1.59 -11.00 -3.92
C ALA A 88 -2.51 -11.53 -5.04
N THR A 89 -2.66 -10.75 -6.12
CA THR A 89 -3.50 -11.13 -7.27
C THR A 89 -2.94 -12.36 -7.98
N SER A 90 -1.62 -12.47 -8.13
CA SER A 90 -0.98 -13.62 -8.79
C SER A 90 -1.08 -14.93 -7.98
N THR A 91 -1.10 -14.82 -6.65
CA THR A 91 -1.19 -15.99 -5.76
C THR A 91 -2.63 -16.51 -5.70
N TRP A 92 -3.62 -15.63 -5.82
CA TRP A 92 -5.03 -15.94 -5.60
C TRP A 92 -5.89 -15.72 -6.86
N VAL A 93 -5.47 -16.24 -8.01
CA VAL A 93 -6.18 -16.00 -9.30
C VAL A 93 -7.58 -16.67 -9.34
N ASN A 94 -7.80 -17.78 -8.63
CA ASN A 94 -9.01 -18.62 -8.76
C ASN A 94 -9.97 -18.57 -7.54
N ILE A 95 -10.04 -17.45 -6.81
CA ILE A 95 -10.91 -17.33 -5.61
C ILE A 95 -12.41 -17.31 -5.93
N ALA A 96 -12.79 -17.13 -7.20
CA ALA A 96 -14.18 -17.04 -7.63
C ALA A 96 -14.98 -18.34 -7.35
N TRP A 97 -14.31 -19.48 -7.32
CA TRP A 97 -14.96 -20.79 -7.18
C TRP A 97 -15.18 -21.21 -5.71
N CYS A 98 -14.54 -20.53 -4.75
CA CYS A 98 -14.56 -20.86 -3.31
C CYS A 98 -15.49 -19.93 -2.48
N GLN A 99 -16.34 -19.12 -3.11
CA GLN A 99 -17.18 -18.12 -2.42
C GLN A 99 -18.19 -18.69 -1.40
N HIS A 100 -18.35 -20.01 -1.34
CA HIS A 100 -19.17 -20.66 -0.33
C HIS A 100 -18.51 -20.69 1.06
N ILE A 101 -17.17 -20.68 1.13
CA ILE A 101 -16.42 -20.74 2.39
C ILE A 101 -16.17 -19.32 2.91
N ASN A 102 -16.45 -19.08 4.20
CA ASN A 102 -16.30 -17.75 4.83
C ASN A 102 -14.89 -17.15 4.68
N ALA A 103 -13.84 -17.98 4.72
CA ALA A 103 -12.45 -17.54 4.55
C ALA A 103 -12.20 -16.90 3.17
N CYS A 104 -12.69 -17.51 2.09
CA CYS A 104 -12.53 -17.02 0.73
C CYS A 104 -13.21 -15.66 0.50
N ARG A 105 -14.30 -15.37 1.23
CA ARG A 105 -14.99 -14.06 1.17
C ARG A 105 -14.16 -12.93 1.79
N VAL A 106 -13.57 -13.18 2.95
CA VAL A 106 -12.72 -12.20 3.64
C VAL A 106 -11.47 -11.91 2.80
N LEU A 107 -10.86 -12.94 2.23
CA LEU A 107 -9.67 -12.80 1.38
C LEU A 107 -9.95 -11.94 0.14
N SER A 108 -11.10 -12.18 -0.52
CA SER A 108 -11.56 -11.39 -1.65
C SER A 108 -11.82 -9.92 -1.28
N ALA A 109 -12.45 -9.68 -0.12
CA ALA A 109 -12.68 -8.33 0.37
C ALA A 109 -11.36 -7.59 0.64
N LEU A 110 -10.37 -8.24 1.26
CA LEU A 110 -9.05 -7.66 1.49
C LEU A 110 -8.35 -7.30 0.18
N LEU A 111 -8.42 -8.16 -0.84
CA LEU A 111 -7.84 -7.88 -2.15
C LEU A 111 -8.53 -6.68 -2.83
N ALA A 112 -9.86 -6.59 -2.74
CA ALA A 112 -10.62 -5.46 -3.25
C ALA A 112 -10.23 -4.14 -2.56
N PHE A 113 -10.09 -4.14 -1.22
CA PHE A 113 -9.60 -2.98 -0.48
C PHE A 113 -8.16 -2.62 -0.86
N ALA A 114 -7.32 -3.61 -1.13
CA ALA A 114 -5.95 -3.38 -1.57
C ALA A 114 -5.90 -2.62 -2.92
N TRP A 115 -6.73 -3.06 -3.89
CA TRP A 115 -6.89 -2.38 -5.18
C TRP A 115 -7.52 -0.99 -5.05
N LEU A 116 -8.52 -0.82 -4.19
CA LEU A 116 -9.10 0.50 -3.93
C LEU A 116 -8.09 1.47 -3.31
N GLY A 117 -7.23 1.00 -2.39
CA GLY A 117 -6.14 1.79 -1.83
C GLY A 117 -5.15 2.24 -2.90
N TRP A 118 -4.78 1.36 -3.83
CA TRP A 118 -3.95 1.73 -4.97
C TRP A 118 -4.60 2.79 -5.87
N ILE A 119 -5.89 2.66 -6.20
CA ILE A 119 -6.64 3.64 -6.99
C ILE A 119 -6.75 4.99 -6.25
N ALA A 120 -6.94 4.99 -4.94
CA ALA A 120 -6.95 6.23 -4.16
C ALA A 120 -5.59 6.93 -4.22
N LEU A 121 -4.48 6.18 -4.09
CA LEU A 121 -3.13 6.73 -4.22
C LEU A 121 -2.83 7.24 -5.63
N THR A 122 -3.27 6.55 -6.70
CA THR A 122 -3.11 7.05 -8.08
C THR A 122 -3.86 8.37 -8.26
N ALA A 123 -5.08 8.49 -7.75
CA ALA A 123 -5.87 9.71 -7.86
C ALA A 123 -5.21 10.88 -7.13
N LEU A 124 -4.72 10.66 -5.91
CA LEU A 124 -3.99 11.69 -5.15
C LEU A 124 -2.71 12.11 -5.87
N LEU A 125 -1.89 11.14 -6.31
CA LEU A 125 -0.67 11.42 -7.05
C LEU A 125 -0.95 12.17 -8.35
N ALA A 126 -1.98 11.79 -9.10
CA ALA A 126 -2.38 12.45 -10.34
C ALA A 126 -2.82 13.90 -10.12
N ILE A 127 -3.64 14.18 -9.09
CA ILE A 127 -4.06 15.55 -8.76
C ILE A 127 -2.85 16.39 -8.35
N CYS A 128 -1.97 15.84 -7.51
CA CYS A 128 -0.73 16.51 -7.09
C CYS A 128 0.16 16.84 -8.29
N LEU A 129 0.36 15.87 -9.18
CA LEU A 129 1.19 16.02 -10.37
C LEU A 129 0.59 17.04 -11.35
N LEU A 130 -0.72 16.99 -11.62
CA LEU A 130 -1.40 17.99 -12.44
C LEU A 130 -1.25 19.40 -11.87
N PHE A 131 -1.39 19.57 -10.56
CA PHE A 131 -1.22 20.86 -9.90
C PHE A 131 0.20 21.41 -10.06
N THR A 132 1.23 20.57 -9.89
CA THR A 132 2.63 21.01 -10.08
C THR A 132 2.97 21.37 -11.50
N ILE A 133 2.46 20.62 -12.47
CA ILE A 133 2.72 20.90 -13.89
C ILE A 133 2.02 22.18 -14.31
N ALA A 134 0.75 22.35 -13.93
CA ALA A 134 -0.04 23.53 -14.28
C ALA A 134 0.53 24.83 -13.71
N ASN A 135 1.11 24.78 -12.50
CA ASN A 135 1.63 25.96 -11.82
C ASN A 135 3.18 26.09 -11.87
N HIS A 136 3.89 25.13 -12.47
CA HIS A 136 5.35 25.03 -12.41
C HIS A 136 5.95 25.11 -10.97
N ALA A 137 5.17 24.74 -9.96
CA ALA A 137 5.41 25.02 -8.54
C ALA A 137 6.17 23.90 -7.79
N PHE A 138 7.10 23.19 -8.44
CA PHE A 138 7.75 22.00 -7.85
C PHE A 138 8.59 22.27 -6.60
N LEU A 139 9.10 23.50 -6.46
CA LEU A 139 9.98 23.91 -5.35
C LEU A 139 9.28 24.81 -4.34
N GLU A 140 8.01 25.12 -4.56
CA GLU A 140 7.22 26.00 -3.72
C GLU A 140 6.72 25.26 -2.47
N PRO A 141 6.59 25.96 -1.33
CA PRO A 141 6.07 25.38 -0.10
C PRO A 141 4.56 25.10 -0.24
N LEU A 142 4.14 23.89 0.12
CA LEU A 142 2.75 23.42 0.00
C LEU A 142 1.73 24.27 0.78
N HIS A 143 2.17 24.92 1.87
CA HIS A 143 1.34 25.74 2.74
C HIS A 143 1.75 27.22 2.74
N GLY A 144 2.39 27.68 1.66
CA GLY A 144 2.70 29.09 1.47
C GLY A 144 1.41 29.91 1.45
N ARG A 145 1.38 30.98 2.25
CA ARG A 145 0.27 31.93 2.22
C ARG A 145 0.24 32.57 0.84
N TRP A 146 -0.67 32.11 -0.03
CA TRP A 146 -0.88 32.69 -1.36
C TRP A 146 -1.62 34.01 -1.17
N ASP A 147 -0.88 35.06 -0.82
CA ASP A 147 -1.41 36.42 -0.74
C ASP A 147 -1.47 36.96 -2.18
N PRO A 148 -2.65 37.10 -2.81
CA PRO A 148 -2.77 37.57 -4.20
C PRO A 148 -2.30 39.02 -4.40
N ARG A 149 -1.82 39.69 -3.34
CA ARG A 149 -1.30 41.08 -3.33
C ARG A 149 0.21 41.20 -3.15
N GLN A 150 0.96 40.11 -2.99
CA GLN A 150 2.42 40.15 -2.85
C GLN A 150 3.06 39.40 -4.03
N THR A 151 3.39 40.12 -5.11
CA THR A 151 4.11 39.59 -6.29
C THR A 151 5.62 39.45 -6.08
N VAL A 152 6.09 39.51 -4.83
CA VAL A 152 7.51 39.44 -4.50
C VAL A 152 7.80 38.13 -3.80
N TYR A 153 8.35 37.19 -4.55
CA TYR A 153 8.89 35.94 -4.03
C TYR A 153 10.27 36.23 -3.41
N ALA A 154 10.36 36.23 -2.08
CA ALA A 154 11.61 36.33 -1.33
C ALA A 154 12.04 34.96 -0.78
#